data_AF-A0A7Y0XBM3-F1
#
_entry.id   AF-A0A7Y0XBM3-F1
#
_cell.length_a   1.000
_cell.length_b   1.000
_cell.length_c   1.000
_cell.angle_alpha   90.00
_cell.angle_beta   90.00
_cell.angle_gamma   90.00
#
_symmetry.space_group_name_H-M   'P 1'
#
loop_
_entity.id
_entity.type
_entity.pdbx_description
1 polymer ?
#
loop_
_entity_poly.entity_id
_entity_poly.type
_entity_poly.pdbx_seq_one_letter_code
_entity_poly.pdbx_strand_id
1 'polypeptide(L)'
;ITPPGMSREMLEQAVREGYSERDVVRHRILECPVGWFMEADGKAFDHEVFHDYVVAHGYGEPSSEAYELAERWFWQGNDYALIAA
;
A
#
# COMPACT_ATOMS: atom_id res chain seq x y z
N ILE A 1 -16.09 2.65 11.60
CA ILE A 1 -15.34 1.45 11.15
C ILE A 1 -14.36 1.14 12.27
N THR A 2 -14.57 0.05 13.01
CA THR A 2 -13.67 -0.35 14.09
C THR A 2 -12.44 -1.00 13.45
N PRO A 3 -11.20 -0.61 13.79
CA PRO A 3 -10.02 -1.25 13.22
C PRO A 3 -10.01 -2.76 13.52
N PRO A 4 -9.54 -3.59 12.58
CA PRO A 4 -9.42 -5.03 12.83
C PRO A 4 -8.49 -5.28 14.02
N GLY A 5 -8.98 -6.04 15.01
CA GLY A 5 -8.26 -6.34 16.26
C GLY A 5 -8.56 -5.42 17.44
N MET A 6 -9.49 -4.45 17.31
CA MET A 6 -9.92 -3.60 18.42
C MET A 6 -11.37 -3.93 18.81
N SER A 7 -11.58 -4.36 20.06
CA SER A 7 -12.94 -4.42 20.60
C SER A 7 -13.46 -3.00 20.78
N ARG A 8 -14.78 -2.82 20.67
CA ARG A 8 -15.44 -1.51 20.84
C ARG A 8 -15.06 -0.82 22.16
N GLU A 9 -14.86 -1.61 23.20
CA GLU A 9 -14.48 -1.14 24.55
C GLU A 9 -13.09 -0.48 24.57
N MET A 10 -12.12 -1.02 23.82
CA MET A 10 -10.78 -0.43 23.72
C MET A 10 -10.80 0.93 23.03
N LEU A 11 -11.67 1.09 22.03
CA LEU A 11 -11.83 2.35 21.31
C LEU A 11 -12.49 3.41 22.21
N GLU A 12 -13.53 3.02 22.95
CA GLU A 12 -14.21 3.89 23.92
C GLU A 12 -13.28 4.31 25.07
N GLN A 13 -12.36 3.44 25.50
CA GLN A 13 -11.36 3.77 26.53
C GLN A 13 -10.34 4.80 26.02
N ALA A 14 -9.81 4.64 24.81
CA ALA A 14 -8.83 5.57 24.24
C ALA A 14 -9.43 6.98 24.02
N VAL A 15 -10.71 7.06 23.62
CA VAL A 15 -11.44 8.33 23.52
C VAL A 15 -11.64 8.98 24.88
N ARG A 16 -11.93 8.19 25.93
CA ARG A 16 -12.06 8.70 27.31
C ARG A 16 -10.75 9.25 27.87
N GLU A 17 -9.61 8.70 27.45
CA GLU A 17 -8.27 9.16 27.85
C GLU A 17 -7.82 10.42 27.09
N GLY A 18 -8.67 10.99 26.22
CA GLY A 18 -8.45 12.28 25.57
C GLY A 18 -7.74 12.19 24.21
N TYR A 19 -7.51 10.98 23.69
CA TYR A 19 -7.05 10.81 22.32
C TYR A 19 -8.22 11.04 21.36
N SER A 20 -8.02 11.85 20.32
CA SER A 20 -9.04 11.97 19.27
C SER A 20 -9.17 10.62 18.56
N GLU A 21 -10.39 10.20 18.17
CA GLU A 21 -10.59 8.96 17.41
C GLU A 21 -9.68 8.89 16.17
N ARG A 22 -9.44 10.06 15.55
CA ARG A 22 -8.50 10.20 14.43
C ARG A 22 -7.06 9.88 14.83
N ASP A 23 -6.60 10.34 15.99
CA ASP A 23 -5.25 10.10 16.47
C ASP A 23 -5.05 8.69 17.01
N VAL A 24 -6.09 8.03 17.56
CA VAL A 24 -6.03 6.61 17.95
C VAL A 24 -5.86 5.72 16.72
N VAL A 25 -6.60 6.02 15.65
CA VAL A 25 -6.41 5.37 14.36
C VAL A 25 -5.02 5.68 13.81
N ARG A 26 -4.57 6.95 13.88
CA ARG A 26 -3.25 7.38 13.37
C ARG A 26 -2.05 6.82 14.13
N HIS A 27 -2.11 6.71 15.46
CA HIS A 27 -0.99 6.27 16.29
C HIS A 27 -0.64 4.78 16.10
N ARG A 28 -1.59 3.96 15.62
CA ARG A 28 -1.31 2.56 15.29
C ARG A 28 -1.22 2.28 13.79
N ILE A 29 -1.45 3.27 12.92
CA ILE A 29 -0.89 3.31 11.56
C ILE A 29 0.63 3.63 11.61
N LEU A 30 1.34 2.96 12.51
CA LEU A 30 2.79 2.76 12.38
C LEU A 30 3.09 1.38 11.78
N GLU A 31 2.08 0.50 11.69
CA GLU A 31 2.17 -0.83 11.07
C GLU A 31 1.05 -1.08 10.05
N CYS A 32 0.49 -0.03 9.45
CA CYS A 32 -0.46 -0.22 8.35
C CYS A 32 0.32 -0.67 7.11
N PRO A 33 0.09 -1.88 6.58
CA PRO A 33 0.79 -2.33 5.37
C PRO A 33 0.53 -1.33 4.25
N VAL A 34 1.57 -0.95 3.52
CA VAL A 34 1.46 -0.01 2.38
C VAL A 34 0.38 -0.46 1.39
N GLY A 35 0.19 -1.77 1.22
CA GLY A 35 -0.89 -2.32 0.41
C GLY A 35 -2.27 -1.75 0.75
N TRP A 36 -2.60 -1.60 2.04
CA TRP A 36 -3.89 -1.07 2.48
C TRP A 36 -4.06 0.41 2.15
N PHE A 37 -2.97 1.19 2.17
CA PHE A 37 -3.00 2.57 1.72
C PHE A 37 -3.24 2.65 0.22
N MET A 38 -2.57 1.81 -0.57
CA MET A 38 -2.78 1.77 -2.02
C MET A 38 -4.20 1.34 -2.39
N GLU A 39 -4.74 0.33 -1.70
CA GLU A 39 -6.15 -0.09 -1.87
C GLU A 39 -7.13 1.03 -1.52
N ALA A 40 -6.90 1.77 -0.42
CA ALA A 40 -7.75 2.88 -0.01
C ALA A 40 -7.63 4.12 -0.93
N ASP A 41 -6.45 4.35 -1.51
CA ASP A 41 -6.18 5.40 -2.49
C ASP A 41 -6.71 5.03 -3.90
N GLY A 42 -7.21 3.81 -4.08
CA GLY A 42 -7.67 3.29 -5.36
C GLY A 42 -6.53 3.05 -6.36
N LYS A 43 -5.29 2.95 -5.87
CA LYS A 43 -4.11 2.64 -6.69
C LYS A 43 -4.03 1.14 -6.91
N ALA A 44 -4.01 0.76 -8.19
CA ALA A 44 -3.75 -0.59 -8.63
C ALA A 44 -2.47 -0.61 -9.48
N PHE A 45 -1.81 -1.76 -9.54
CA PHE A 45 -0.70 -1.98 -10.45
C PHE A 45 -1.22 -1.99 -11.90
N ASP A 46 -0.62 -1.17 -12.75
CA ASP A 46 -0.95 -1.00 -14.16
C ASP A 46 0.11 -1.70 -15.02
N HIS A 47 -0.32 -2.77 -15.68
CA HIS A 47 0.55 -3.62 -16.50
C HIS A 47 1.04 -2.89 -17.76
N GLU A 48 0.24 -1.99 -18.34
CA GLU A 48 0.62 -1.25 -19.54
C GLU A 48 1.66 -0.18 -19.19
N VAL A 49 1.44 0.55 -18.09
CA VAL A 49 2.40 1.56 -17.60
C VAL A 49 3.75 0.93 -17.24
N PHE A 50 3.75 -0.22 -16.57
CA PHE A 50 5.00 -0.94 -16.28
C PHE A 50 5.69 -1.43 -17.56
N HIS A 51 4.94 -2.01 -18.51
CA HIS A 51 5.50 -2.45 -19.80
C HIS A 51 6.17 -1.29 -20.55
N ASP A 52 5.48 -0.17 -20.67
CA ASP A 52 5.99 1.03 -21.33
C ASP A 52 7.27 1.54 -20.65
N TYR A 53 7.32 1.52 -19.32
CA TYR A 53 8.51 1.89 -18.55
C TYR A 53 9.71 1.00 -18.88
N VAL A 54 9.52 -0.33 -18.86
CA VAL A 54 10.59 -1.30 -19.11
C VAL A 54 11.10 -1.18 -20.56
N VAL A 55 10.18 -1.08 -21.52
CA VAL A 55 10.52 -0.94 -22.95
C VAL A 55 11.21 0.38 -23.22
N ALA A 56 10.74 1.49 -22.64
CA ALA A 56 11.36 2.82 -22.80
C ALA A 56 12.80 2.88 -22.28
N HIS A 57 13.14 2.08 -21.26
CA HIS A 57 14.50 1.98 -20.72
C HIS A 57 15.39 0.95 -21.45
N GLY A 58 14.86 0.25 -22.46
CA GLY A 58 15.63 -0.66 -23.31
C GLY A 58 15.89 -2.03 -22.71
N TYR A 59 15.14 -2.44 -21.68
CA TYR A 59 15.28 -3.74 -21.03
C TYR A 59 14.59 -4.89 -21.81
N GLY A 60 13.82 -4.56 -22.84
CA GLY A 60 13.07 -5.53 -23.65
C GLY A 60 11.66 -5.79 -23.12
N GLU A 61 11.00 -6.83 -23.63
CA GLU A 61 9.67 -7.23 -23.17
C GLU A 61 9.77 -7.91 -21.79
N PRO A 62 9.01 -7.46 -20.77
CA PRO A 62 9.01 -8.11 -19.46
C PRO A 62 8.44 -9.53 -19.55
N SER A 63 9.06 -10.48 -18.85
CA SER A 63 8.50 -11.82 -18.69
C SER A 63 7.28 -11.80 -17.75
N SER A 64 6.45 -12.86 -17.79
CA SER A 64 5.33 -12.99 -16.84
C SER A 64 5.79 -12.97 -15.38
N GLU A 65 6.95 -13.54 -15.06
CA GLU A 65 7.53 -13.49 -13.70
C GLU A 65 7.94 -12.06 -13.30
N ALA A 66 8.39 -11.23 -14.27
CA ALA A 66 8.73 -9.84 -14.02
C ALA A 66 7.49 -9.02 -13.61
N TYR A 67 6.34 -9.28 -14.24
CA TYR A 67 5.08 -8.64 -13.84
C TYR A 67 4.64 -9.02 -12.43
N GLU A 68 4.72 -10.31 -12.06
CA GLU A 68 4.34 -10.75 -10.71
C GLU A 68 5.25 -10.15 -9.63
N LEU A 69 6.55 -10.04 -9.91
CA LEU A 69 7.49 -9.39 -9.00
C LEU A 69 7.24 -7.88 -8.91
N ALA A 70 6.97 -7.26 -10.05
CA ALA A 70 6.67 -5.83 -10.14
C ALA A 70 5.42 -5.45 -9.36
N GLU A 71 4.35 -6.23 -9.48
CA GLU A 71 3.13 -6.03 -8.70
C GLU A 71 3.39 -6.16 -7.20
N ARG A 72 4.17 -7.17 -6.76
CA ARG A 72 4.54 -7.32 -5.34
C ARG A 72 5.32 -6.13 -4.82
N TRP A 73 6.28 -5.62 -5.59
CA TRP A 73 7.06 -4.45 -5.20
C TRP A 73 6.23 -3.17 -5.22
N PHE A 74 5.28 -3.05 -6.15
CA PHE A 74 4.32 -1.95 -6.17
C PHE A 74 3.53 -1.93 -4.85
N TRP A 75 2.96 -3.06 -4.43
CA TRP A 75 2.24 -3.17 -3.16
C TRP A 75 3.10 -2.95 -1.90
N GLN A 76 4.43 -2.94 -2.04
CA GLN A 76 5.37 -2.57 -0.97
C GLN A 76 5.70 -1.07 -0.93
N GLY A 77 5.23 -0.28 -1.90
CA GLY A 77 5.48 1.17 -1.94
C GLY A 77 6.47 1.63 -2.99
N ASN A 78 6.96 0.73 -3.84
CA ASN A 78 7.92 1.09 -4.87
C ASN A 78 7.20 1.72 -6.07
N ASP A 79 7.84 2.71 -6.71
CA ASP A 79 7.33 3.32 -7.93
C ASP A 79 7.78 2.56 -9.19
N TYR A 80 7.17 2.86 -10.34
CA TYR A 80 7.48 2.19 -11.61
C TYR A 80 8.95 2.38 -12.05
N ALA A 81 9.61 3.47 -11.68
CA ALA A 81 11.00 3.70 -12.04
C ALA A 81 11.94 2.76 -11.27
N LEU A 82 11.64 2.51 -9.99
CA LEU A 82 12.39 1.58 -9.17
C LEU A 82 12.08 0.12 -9.50
N ILE A 83 10.84 -0.18 -9.89
CA ILE A 83 10.40 -1.54 -10.21
C ILE A 83 10.85 -1.99 -11.61
N ALA A 84 10.99 -1.06 -12.56
CA ALA A 84 11.41 -1.36 -13.93
C ALA A 84 12.93 -1.48 -14.13
N ALA A 85 13.73 -1.19 -13.11
CA ALA A 85 15.21 -1.21 -13.14
C ALA A 85 15.78 -2.60 -12.82
#